data_AF-A0AAD7JBA8-F1
#
_entry.id   AF-A0AAD7JBA8-F1
#
_cell.length_a   1.000
_cell.length_b   1.000
_cell.length_c   1.000
_cell.angle_alpha   90.00
_cell.angle_beta   90.00
_cell.angle_gamma   90.00
#
_symmetry.space_group_name_H-M   'P 1'
#
loop_
_entity.id
_entity.type
_entity.pdbx_description
1 polymer ?
#
loop_
_entity_poly.entity_id
_entity_poly.type
_entity_poly.pdbx_seq_one_letter_code
_entity_poly.pdbx_strand_id
1 'polypeptide(L)'
;MAEGGKELEAFLFDDDLGEFRKAAIIIEQRVAADVESEDAERKAAGEIEDVAESDLAAYVLSWFYGDISVVFIVETRPHQVRPGGRFGRCLGASLLVVTREWQLKLNRDGPEVARTPIFISAFFNICEFSDDPVVFYYVGHHIQCDAQMRSGTDWLRLLDAYTDMQHSIEQRYTWSDMTITGKWDCPMFFGCDADECLKKAMLELRKQRVRGIRNEVVEERLDKWGVKPEACAACGWTSYCSTACQKAHWAKHKSQCLEKRKSKNRS
;
A
#
# COMPACT_ATOMS: atom_id res chain seq x y z
N MET A 1 26.89 4.28 19.43
CA MET A 1 26.05 3.77 18.32
C MET A 1 26.79 3.96 17.00
N ALA A 2 27.91 3.26 16.77
CA ALA A 2 28.69 3.43 15.53
C ALA A 2 29.68 2.28 15.24
N GLU A 3 29.36 1.02 15.57
CA GLU A 3 30.20 -0.14 15.20
C GLU A 3 29.52 -1.08 14.20
N GLY A 4 28.20 -1.31 14.31
CA GLY A 4 27.47 -2.17 13.37
C GLY A 4 27.33 -1.64 11.93
N GLY A 5 27.56 -0.33 11.69
CA GLY A 5 27.49 0.26 10.35
C GLY A 5 28.68 -0.16 9.47
N LYS A 6 29.89 -0.26 10.04
CA LYS A 6 31.10 -0.59 9.28
C LYS A 6 31.19 -2.07 8.93
N GLU A 7 30.69 -2.95 9.78
CA GLU A 7 30.65 -4.40 9.51
C GLU A 7 29.56 -4.75 8.47
N LEU A 8 28.46 -4.00 8.43
CA LEU A 8 27.41 -4.17 7.41
C LEU A 8 27.82 -3.55 6.07
N GLU A 9 28.52 -2.41 6.07
CA GLU A 9 29.18 -1.84 4.88
C GLU A 9 30.24 -2.80 4.32
N ALA A 10 31.10 -3.37 5.17
CA ALA A 10 32.08 -4.37 4.74
C ALA A 10 31.39 -5.65 4.22
N PHE A 11 30.37 -6.16 4.90
CA PHE A 11 29.67 -7.37 4.46
C PHE A 11 28.91 -7.21 3.13
N LEU A 12 28.38 -6.01 2.85
CA LEU A 12 27.65 -5.73 1.61
C LEU A 12 28.55 -5.23 0.47
N PHE A 13 29.73 -4.67 0.78
CA PHE A 13 30.55 -3.93 -0.20
C PHE A 13 32.06 -4.18 -0.10
N ASP A 14 32.54 -5.33 0.39
CA ASP A 14 33.99 -5.57 0.43
C ASP A 14 34.69 -5.73 -0.94
N ASP A 15 34.13 -5.27 -2.08
CA ASP A 15 34.96 -4.96 -3.28
C ASP A 15 34.21 -4.32 -4.49
N ASP A 16 32.87 -4.20 -4.50
CA ASP A 16 32.13 -3.77 -5.71
C ASP A 16 31.26 -2.52 -5.55
N LEU A 17 31.87 -1.35 -5.76
CA LEU A 17 31.19 -0.32 -6.57
C LEU A 17 30.74 -1.04 -7.87
N GLY A 18 29.43 -1.09 -8.14
CA GLY A 18 28.88 -1.84 -9.27
C GLY A 18 29.70 -1.60 -10.54
N GLU A 19 30.07 -2.68 -11.24
CA GLU A 19 31.05 -2.67 -12.34
C GLU A 19 30.78 -1.56 -13.36
N PHE A 20 29.50 -1.21 -13.57
CA PHE A 20 29.07 -0.12 -14.44
C PHE A 20 29.48 1.27 -13.97
N ARG A 21 29.52 1.53 -12.66
CA ARG A 21 30.00 2.80 -12.09
C ARG A 21 31.51 2.95 -12.26
N LYS A 22 32.25 1.87 -12.00
CA LYS A 22 33.71 1.82 -12.23
C LYS A 22 34.00 2.02 -13.73
N ALA A 23 33.23 1.37 -14.61
CA ALA A 23 33.34 1.51 -16.05
C ALA A 23 33.01 2.94 -16.53
N ALA A 24 31.93 3.55 -16.02
CA ALA A 24 31.55 4.92 -16.36
C ALA A 24 32.67 5.92 -16.02
N ILE A 25 33.23 5.84 -14.80
CA ILE A 25 34.32 6.73 -14.37
C ILE A 25 35.58 6.54 -15.23
N ILE A 26 35.94 5.30 -15.57
CA ILE A 26 37.12 5.03 -16.41
C ILE A 26 36.93 5.57 -17.82
N ILE A 27 35.73 5.43 -18.39
CA ILE A 27 35.42 5.90 -19.74
C ILE A 27 35.36 7.43 -19.77
N GLU A 28 34.75 8.06 -18.77
CA GLU A 28 34.73 9.52 -18.63
C GLU A 28 36.15 10.09 -18.53
N GLN A 29 37.02 9.47 -17.72
CA GLN A 29 38.42 9.88 -17.61
C GLN A 29 39.20 9.72 -18.92
N ARG A 30 38.92 8.68 -19.70
CA ARG A 30 39.53 8.48 -21.02
C ARG A 30 39.08 9.53 -22.03
N VAL A 31 37.77 9.77 -22.12
CA VAL A 31 37.20 10.80 -23.00
C VAL A 31 37.70 12.19 -22.61
N ALA A 32 37.88 12.47 -21.32
CA ALA A 32 38.40 13.75 -20.84
C ALA A 32 39.90 13.94 -21.12
N ALA A 33 40.68 12.85 -21.13
CA ALA A 33 42.11 12.89 -21.40
C ALA A 33 42.43 13.03 -22.89
N ASP A 34 41.53 12.59 -23.78
CA ASP A 34 41.70 12.68 -25.22
C ASP A 34 40.90 13.84 -25.84
N VAL A 35 41.61 14.92 -26.18
CA VAL A 35 41.02 16.12 -26.80
C VAL A 35 40.43 15.81 -28.19
N GLU A 36 40.90 14.75 -28.85
CA GLU A 36 40.42 14.32 -30.17
C GLU A 36 39.36 13.21 -30.11
N SER A 37 38.87 12.85 -28.91
CA SER A 37 37.83 11.82 -28.74
C SER A 37 36.65 12.04 -29.69
N GLU A 38 36.37 11.00 -30.49
CA GLU A 38 35.33 11.04 -31.51
C GLU A 38 33.93 11.08 -30.88
N ASP A 39 32.97 11.70 -31.58
CA ASP A 39 31.59 11.82 -31.10
C ASP A 39 30.95 10.46 -30.74
N ALA A 40 31.40 9.37 -31.35
CA ALA A 40 30.96 8.01 -31.05
C ALA A 40 31.39 7.55 -29.63
N GLU A 41 32.59 7.90 -29.18
CA GLU A 41 33.10 7.55 -27.85
C GLU A 41 32.38 8.33 -26.76
N ARG A 42 32.12 9.62 -27.00
CA ARG A 42 31.32 10.46 -26.10
C ARG A 42 29.90 9.93 -25.94
N LYS A 43 29.31 9.45 -27.04
CA LYS A 43 27.98 8.84 -26.99
C LYS A 43 27.98 7.53 -26.19
N ALA A 44 28.97 6.66 -26.40
CA ALA A 44 29.11 5.43 -25.64
C ALA A 44 29.34 5.68 -24.14
N ALA A 45 30.07 6.75 -23.79
CA ALA A 45 30.23 7.19 -22.40
C ALA A 45 28.89 7.57 -21.76
N GLY A 46 28.06 8.34 -22.45
CA GLY A 46 26.72 8.72 -21.97
C GLY A 46 25.79 7.52 -21.77
N GLU A 47 25.81 6.53 -22.67
CA GLU A 47 25.00 5.31 -22.52
C GLU A 47 25.40 4.48 -21.29
N ILE A 48 26.68 4.47 -20.93
CA ILE A 48 27.17 3.75 -19.74
C ILE A 48 26.90 4.56 -18.46
N GLU A 49 26.94 5.89 -18.54
CA GLU A 49 26.53 6.78 -17.46
C GLU A 49 25.04 6.60 -17.13
N ASP A 50 24.16 6.57 -18.13
CA ASP A 50 22.72 6.33 -17.96
C ASP A 50 22.43 5.00 -17.24
N VAL A 51 23.17 3.94 -17.59
CA VAL A 51 23.06 2.63 -16.94
C VAL A 51 23.58 2.70 -15.50
N ALA A 52 24.69 3.40 -15.26
CA ALA A 52 25.26 3.58 -13.93
C ALA A 52 24.38 4.46 -13.01
N GLU A 53 23.63 5.41 -13.56
CA GLU A 53 22.63 6.20 -12.84
C GLU A 53 21.38 5.37 -12.48
N SER A 54 20.92 4.54 -13.41
CA SER A 54 19.84 3.58 -13.13
C SER A 54 20.23 2.60 -12.02
N ASP A 55 21.49 2.14 -12.00
CA ASP A 55 22.04 1.28 -10.96
C ASP A 55 22.15 2.03 -9.61
N LEU A 56 22.55 3.31 -9.63
CA LEU A 56 22.57 4.16 -8.44
C LEU A 56 21.16 4.38 -7.85
N ALA A 57 20.14 4.51 -8.69
CA ALA A 57 18.76 4.63 -8.23
C ALA A 57 18.28 3.33 -7.55
N ALA A 58 18.62 2.16 -8.11
CA ALA A 58 18.36 0.87 -7.49
C ALA A 58 19.12 0.72 -6.16
N TYR A 59 20.37 1.21 -6.10
CA TYR A 59 21.21 1.25 -4.91
C TYR A 59 20.64 2.14 -3.79
N VAL A 60 20.20 3.36 -4.10
CA VAL A 60 19.57 4.24 -3.09
C VAL A 60 18.27 3.61 -2.56
N LEU A 61 17.55 2.88 -3.41
CA LEU A 61 16.36 2.15 -3.02
C LEU A 61 16.69 0.97 -2.08
N SER A 62 17.78 0.24 -2.31
CA SER A 62 18.21 -0.85 -1.42
C SER A 62 18.61 -0.34 -0.04
N TRP A 63 19.25 0.82 0.05
CA TRP A 63 19.54 1.49 1.33
C TRP A 63 18.25 1.92 2.06
N PHE A 64 17.31 2.52 1.34
CA PHE A 64 16.00 2.87 1.91
C PHE A 64 15.26 1.63 2.44
N TYR A 65 15.26 0.52 1.69
CA TYR A 65 14.69 -0.74 2.17
C TYR A 65 15.46 -1.35 3.32
N GLY A 66 16.79 -1.27 3.31
CA GLY A 66 17.66 -1.72 4.39
C GLY A 66 17.37 -0.99 5.68
N ASP A 67 17.28 0.34 5.63
CA ASP A 67 16.97 1.19 6.79
C ASP A 67 15.57 0.91 7.33
N ILE A 68 14.58 0.75 6.44
CA ILE A 68 13.22 0.37 6.85
C ILE A 68 13.21 -1.02 7.50
N SER A 69 13.89 -1.99 6.90
CA SER A 69 13.94 -3.37 7.39
C SER A 69 14.65 -3.49 8.74
N VAL A 70 15.76 -2.75 8.93
CA VAL A 70 16.50 -2.70 10.20
C VAL A 70 15.65 -2.06 11.29
N VAL A 71 14.91 -0.99 10.98
CA VAL A 71 13.96 -0.38 11.93
C VAL A 71 12.90 -1.40 12.38
N PHE A 72 12.36 -2.21 11.46
CA PHE A 72 11.42 -3.28 11.81
C PHE A 72 12.06 -4.41 12.63
N ILE A 73 13.23 -4.92 12.23
CA ILE A 73 13.91 -6.06 12.88
C ILE A 73 14.39 -5.72 14.30
N VAL A 74 14.94 -4.52 14.50
CA VAL A 74 15.46 -4.09 15.81
C VAL A 74 14.33 -3.89 16.83
N GLU A 75 13.09 -3.64 16.37
CA GLU A 75 11.92 -3.45 17.23
C GLU A 75 11.08 -4.72 17.47
N THR A 76 11.23 -5.76 16.65
CA THR A 76 10.55 -7.05 16.85
C THR A 76 11.36 -7.99 17.75
N ARG A 77 11.37 -7.77 19.08
CA ARG A 77 11.62 -8.87 20.03
C ARG A 77 10.29 -9.45 20.53
N PRO A 78 9.95 -10.72 20.27
CA PRO A 78 8.56 -11.21 20.37
C PRO A 78 8.02 -11.51 21.78
N HIS A 79 8.71 -11.18 22.88
CA HIS A 79 8.38 -11.82 24.16
C HIS A 79 7.89 -10.96 25.32
N GLN A 80 7.65 -9.65 25.16
CA GLN A 80 6.90 -8.89 26.18
C GLN A 80 6.08 -7.73 25.59
N VAL A 81 5.04 -8.02 24.82
CA VAL A 81 4.00 -7.00 24.54
C VAL A 81 2.90 -7.12 25.58
N ARG A 82 3.05 -6.36 26.67
CA ARG A 82 1.91 -6.07 27.56
C ARG A 82 0.97 -5.08 26.85
N PRO A 83 -0.37 -5.21 27.01
CA PRO A 83 -1.30 -4.19 26.53
C PRO A 83 -0.97 -2.86 27.23
N GLY A 84 -0.58 -1.84 26.45
CA GLY A 84 -0.17 -0.52 26.96
C GLY A 84 1.33 -0.19 26.87
N GLY A 85 2.16 -1.05 26.26
CA GLY A 85 3.59 -0.82 26.04
C GLY A 85 3.94 0.07 24.83
N ARG A 86 5.18 0.58 24.79
CA ARG A 86 5.76 1.58 23.86
C ARG A 86 5.64 1.31 22.34
N PHE A 87 5.06 0.19 21.93
CA PHE A 87 4.93 -0.23 20.53
C PHE A 87 4.22 0.82 19.66
N GLY A 88 3.19 1.50 20.18
CA GLY A 88 2.48 2.56 19.43
C GLY A 88 3.24 3.88 19.27
N ARG A 89 4.31 4.13 20.03
CA ARG A 89 5.08 5.40 19.95
C ARG A 89 6.24 5.34 18.94
N CYS A 90 6.84 4.16 18.75
CA CYS A 90 7.96 4.03 17.82
C CYS A 90 7.52 3.81 16.37
N LEU A 91 6.47 3.01 16.15
CA LEU A 91 5.88 2.83 14.81
C LEU A 91 5.44 4.17 14.21
N GLY A 92 4.86 5.04 15.05
CA GLY A 92 4.49 6.40 14.67
C GLY A 92 5.70 7.27 14.28
N ALA A 93 6.81 7.19 15.00
CA ALA A 93 8.01 7.98 14.69
C ALA A 93 8.71 7.51 13.41
N SER A 94 8.83 6.19 13.22
CA SER A 94 9.44 5.60 12.02
C SER A 94 8.58 5.84 10.77
N LEU A 95 7.27 5.65 10.89
CA LEU A 95 6.34 5.95 9.80
C LEU A 95 6.28 7.45 9.50
N LEU A 96 6.41 8.33 10.51
CA LEU A 96 6.53 9.78 10.31
C LEU A 96 7.81 10.17 9.58
N VAL A 97 8.93 9.49 9.84
CA VAL A 97 10.18 9.73 9.09
C VAL A 97 10.01 9.29 7.64
N VAL A 98 9.49 8.08 7.40
CA VAL A 98 9.25 7.56 6.04
C VAL A 98 8.26 8.44 5.26
N THR A 99 7.13 8.79 5.87
CA THR A 99 6.13 9.68 5.24
C THR A 99 6.66 11.11 5.05
N ARG A 100 7.51 11.62 5.95
CA ARG A 100 8.17 12.92 5.78
C ARG A 100 9.13 12.89 4.60
N GLU A 101 9.99 11.89 4.50
CA GLU A 101 10.93 11.76 3.38
C GLU A 101 10.19 11.54 2.05
N TRP A 102 9.08 10.79 2.07
CA TRP A 102 8.16 10.69 0.93
C TRP A 102 7.54 12.03 0.53
N GLN A 103 7.06 12.81 1.49
CA GLN A 103 6.52 14.14 1.23
C GLN A 103 7.59 15.08 0.66
N LEU A 104 8.82 15.01 1.18
CA LEU A 104 9.95 15.79 0.68
C LEU A 104 10.32 15.41 -0.75
N LYS A 105 10.34 14.11 -1.06
CA LYS A 105 10.55 13.58 -2.42
C LYS A 105 9.46 14.07 -3.38
N LEU A 106 8.18 14.00 -2.98
CA LEU A 106 7.05 14.50 -3.77
C LEU A 106 7.10 16.02 -4.00
N ASN A 107 7.50 16.78 -2.97
CA ASN A 107 7.61 18.23 -3.08
C ASN A 107 8.79 18.66 -3.97
N ARG A 108 9.89 17.91 -3.94
CA ARG A 108 11.09 18.20 -4.74
C ARG A 108 10.94 17.78 -6.20
N ASP A 109 10.42 16.57 -6.42
CA ASP A 109 10.45 15.92 -7.74
C ASP A 109 9.08 15.99 -8.44
N GLY A 110 8.07 16.56 -7.78
CA GLY A 110 6.71 16.70 -8.27
C GLY A 110 5.83 15.45 -8.05
N PRO A 111 4.51 15.58 -8.17
CA PRO A 111 3.57 14.50 -7.87
C PRO A 111 3.66 13.31 -8.83
N GLU A 112 4.24 13.49 -10.03
CA GLU A 112 4.44 12.42 -11.01
C GLU A 112 5.41 11.34 -10.51
N VAL A 113 6.29 11.67 -9.54
CA VAL A 113 7.20 10.68 -8.94
C VAL A 113 6.43 9.55 -8.22
N ALA A 114 5.22 9.82 -7.71
CA ALA A 114 4.36 8.81 -7.07
C ALA A 114 3.86 7.73 -8.03
N ARG A 115 3.91 8.00 -9.34
CA ARG A 115 3.48 7.06 -10.39
C ARG A 115 4.64 6.24 -10.94
N THR A 116 5.87 6.53 -10.51
CA THR A 116 7.03 5.79 -11.01
C THR A 116 7.00 4.36 -10.46
N PRO A 117 7.40 3.35 -11.26
CA PRO A 117 7.44 1.96 -10.83
C PRO A 117 8.25 1.76 -9.54
N ILE A 118 9.32 2.54 -9.39
CA ILE A 118 10.19 2.56 -8.20
C ILE A 118 9.40 2.98 -6.95
N PHE A 119 8.58 4.02 -7.06
CA PHE A 119 7.79 4.53 -5.94
C PHE A 119 6.68 3.56 -5.53
N ILE A 120 6.02 2.95 -6.53
CA ILE A 120 5.00 1.92 -6.31
C ILE A 120 5.61 0.69 -5.64
N SER A 121 6.80 0.27 -6.09
CA SER A 121 7.51 -0.88 -5.50
C SER A 121 7.99 -0.59 -4.06
N ALA A 122 8.42 0.64 -3.78
CA ALA A 122 8.81 1.08 -2.44
C ALA A 122 7.66 1.04 -1.45
N PHE A 123 6.49 1.47 -1.91
CA PHE A 123 5.26 1.35 -1.16
C PHE A 123 4.90 -0.15 -0.95
N PHE A 124 4.92 -0.96 -2.01
CA PHE A 124 4.61 -2.40 -1.98
C PHE A 124 5.49 -3.23 -1.04
N ASN A 125 6.78 -2.92 -0.92
CA ASN A 125 7.67 -3.68 -0.03
C ASN A 125 7.51 -3.28 1.44
N ILE A 126 7.09 -2.03 1.72
CA ILE A 126 6.59 -1.67 3.07
C ILE A 126 5.28 -2.41 3.35
N CYS A 127 4.51 -2.74 2.30
CA CYS A 127 3.26 -3.50 2.42
C CYS A 127 3.44 -4.97 2.80
N GLU A 128 4.55 -5.62 2.46
CA GLU A 128 4.79 -7.05 2.78
C GLU A 128 4.89 -7.30 4.30
N PHE A 129 5.10 -6.24 5.09
CA PHE A 129 5.18 -6.30 6.56
C PHE A 129 3.86 -5.99 7.27
N SER A 130 2.80 -5.62 6.53
CA SER A 130 1.45 -5.53 7.08
C SER A 130 0.68 -6.78 6.68
N ASP A 131 0.23 -7.57 7.66
CA ASP A 131 -0.66 -8.71 7.44
C ASP A 131 -2.03 -8.29 6.85
N ASP A 132 -2.30 -6.98 6.76
CA ASP A 132 -3.57 -6.43 6.31
C ASP A 132 -3.40 -5.57 5.04
N PRO A 133 -3.78 -6.07 3.85
CA PRO A 133 -3.70 -5.34 2.60
C PRO A 133 -4.70 -4.17 2.50
N VAL A 134 -5.70 -4.12 3.40
CA VAL A 134 -6.80 -3.14 3.35
C VAL A 134 -6.33 -1.73 3.70
N VAL A 135 -5.31 -1.60 4.56
CA VAL A 135 -4.75 -0.31 4.96
C VAL A 135 -4.20 0.46 3.77
N PHE A 136 -3.64 -0.23 2.79
CA PHE A 136 -3.00 0.39 1.64
C PHE A 136 -4.01 0.94 0.64
N TYR A 137 -5.05 0.17 0.35
CA TYR A 137 -6.12 0.68 -0.48
C TYR A 137 -6.82 1.85 0.20
N TYR A 138 -7.05 1.76 1.52
CA TYR A 138 -7.62 2.87 2.26
C TYR A 138 -6.79 4.14 2.14
N VAL A 139 -5.49 4.03 2.43
CA VAL A 139 -4.56 5.15 2.34
C VAL A 139 -4.47 5.69 0.91
N GLY A 140 -4.28 4.81 -0.08
CA GLY A 140 -4.21 5.18 -1.50
C GLY A 140 -5.49 5.85 -2.00
N HIS A 141 -6.65 5.33 -1.63
CA HIS A 141 -7.95 5.93 -1.95
C HIS A 141 -8.08 7.33 -1.34
N HIS A 142 -7.67 7.52 -0.08
CA HIS A 142 -7.69 8.82 0.56
C HIS A 142 -6.67 9.81 -0.04
N ILE A 143 -5.48 9.35 -0.46
CA ILE A 143 -4.52 10.20 -1.19
C ILE A 143 -5.12 10.66 -2.54
N GLN A 144 -5.79 9.75 -3.25
CA GLN A 144 -6.41 10.07 -4.55
C GLN A 144 -7.61 11.02 -4.42
N CYS A 145 -8.43 10.82 -3.39
CA CYS A 145 -9.65 11.61 -3.16
C CYS A 145 -9.37 12.94 -2.44
N ASP A 146 -8.30 13.04 -1.66
CA ASP A 146 -7.98 14.20 -0.83
C ASP A 146 -6.53 14.68 -1.06
N ALA A 147 -6.39 15.68 -1.93
CA ALA A 147 -5.09 16.22 -2.35
C ALA A 147 -4.32 17.01 -1.26
N GLN A 148 -4.76 16.96 0.01
CA GLN A 148 -4.26 17.83 1.09
C GLN A 148 -3.58 17.13 2.27
N MET A 149 -3.13 15.88 2.13
CA MET A 149 -2.20 15.31 3.12
C MET A 149 -0.83 15.99 3.03
N ARG A 150 -0.61 17.00 3.89
CA ARG A 150 0.59 17.86 3.86
C ARG A 150 1.42 17.76 5.12
N SER A 151 0.82 17.33 6.23
CA SER A 151 1.47 17.28 7.54
C SER A 151 1.40 15.88 8.14
N GLY A 152 2.36 15.56 9.02
CA GLY A 152 2.33 14.31 9.78
C GLY A 152 1.07 14.14 10.63
N THR A 153 0.42 15.23 11.04
CA THR A 153 -0.85 15.19 11.76
C THR A 153 -2.00 14.70 10.87
N ASP A 154 -1.98 15.01 9.57
CA ASP A 154 -3.00 14.53 8.62
C ASP A 154 -2.87 13.01 8.43
N TRP A 155 -1.64 12.52 8.32
CA TRP A 155 -1.33 11.09 8.26
C TRP A 155 -1.76 10.35 9.52
N LEU A 156 -1.45 10.88 10.70
CA LEU A 156 -1.89 10.27 11.96
C LEU A 156 -3.42 10.21 12.07
N ARG A 157 -4.13 11.28 11.67
CA ARG A 157 -5.61 11.25 11.65
C ARG A 157 -6.17 10.23 10.66
N LEU A 158 -5.54 10.07 9.49
CA LEU A 158 -5.95 9.07 8.52
C LEU A 158 -5.74 7.66 9.10
N LEU A 159 -4.60 7.40 9.72
CA LEU A 159 -4.30 6.10 10.31
C LEU A 159 -5.17 5.81 11.53
N ASP A 160 -5.46 6.81 12.37
CA ASP A 160 -6.44 6.68 13.46
C ASP A 160 -7.82 6.34 12.88
N ALA A 161 -8.25 7.04 11.81
CA ALA A 161 -9.50 6.72 11.10
C ALA A 161 -9.50 5.32 10.46
N TYR A 162 -8.33 4.80 10.08
CA TYR A 162 -8.16 3.41 9.65
C TYR A 162 -8.32 2.44 10.83
N THR A 163 -7.71 2.71 11.98
CA THR A 163 -7.88 1.83 13.16
C THR A 163 -9.32 1.82 13.67
N ASP A 164 -10.03 2.93 13.48
CA ASP A 164 -11.47 3.05 13.73
C ASP A 164 -12.34 2.62 12.54
N MET A 165 -11.71 2.10 11.48
CA MET A 165 -12.41 1.68 10.27
C MET A 165 -13.41 0.61 10.62
N GLN A 166 -14.63 0.85 10.16
CA GLN A 166 -15.71 -0.08 10.38
C GLN A 166 -15.45 -1.33 9.54
N HIS A 167 -15.65 -2.52 10.12
CA HIS A 167 -15.43 -3.80 9.42
C HIS A 167 -16.14 -3.88 8.05
N SER A 168 -17.30 -3.23 7.92
CA SER A 168 -18.02 -3.17 6.64
C SER A 168 -17.36 -2.30 5.58
N ILE A 169 -16.43 -1.42 5.95
CA ILE A 169 -15.57 -0.63 5.07
C ILE A 169 -14.33 -1.44 4.71
N GLU A 170 -13.74 -2.12 5.68
CA GLU A 170 -12.60 -3.02 5.49
C GLU A 170 -12.91 -4.11 4.46
N GLN A 171 -14.07 -4.78 4.61
CA GLN A 171 -14.53 -5.78 3.63
C GLN A 171 -14.70 -5.21 2.22
N ARG A 172 -15.01 -3.91 2.08
CA ARG A 172 -15.15 -3.28 0.75
C ARG A 172 -13.81 -3.03 0.11
N TYR A 173 -12.85 -2.52 0.87
CA TYR A 173 -11.52 -2.30 0.37
C TYR A 173 -10.86 -3.62 0.00
N THR A 174 -11.05 -4.64 0.84
CA THR A 174 -10.66 -6.02 0.51
C THR A 174 -11.28 -6.45 -0.81
N TRP A 175 -12.59 -6.24 -0.99
CA TRP A 175 -13.27 -6.66 -2.23
C TRP A 175 -12.79 -5.89 -3.47
N SER A 176 -12.67 -4.58 -3.37
CA SER A 176 -12.28 -3.72 -4.50
C SER A 176 -10.86 -4.01 -4.98
N ASP A 177 -9.99 -4.47 -4.08
CA ASP A 177 -8.61 -4.83 -4.39
C ASP A 177 -8.47 -6.24 -5.01
N MET A 178 -9.48 -7.10 -4.83
CA MET A 178 -9.42 -8.45 -5.39
C MET A 178 -9.44 -8.44 -6.92
N THR A 179 -8.57 -9.25 -7.52
CA THR A 179 -8.71 -9.62 -8.94
C THR A 179 -10.07 -10.27 -9.18
N ILE A 180 -10.56 -10.28 -10.42
CA ILE A 180 -11.81 -10.99 -10.79
C ILE A 180 -11.78 -12.44 -10.28
N THR A 181 -10.64 -13.12 -10.40
CA THR A 181 -10.46 -14.48 -9.85
C THR A 181 -10.63 -14.52 -8.34
N GLY A 182 -9.99 -13.61 -7.60
CA GLY A 182 -10.15 -13.50 -6.14
C GLY A 182 -11.60 -13.22 -5.72
N LYS A 183 -12.29 -12.33 -6.44
CA LYS A 183 -13.73 -12.03 -6.24
C LYS A 183 -14.60 -13.29 -6.38
N TRP A 184 -14.27 -14.18 -7.31
CA TRP A 184 -14.97 -15.47 -7.46
C TRP A 184 -14.67 -16.48 -6.35
N ASP A 185 -13.45 -16.44 -5.80
CA ASP A 185 -12.99 -17.42 -4.81
C ASP A 185 -13.43 -17.03 -3.39
N CYS A 186 -13.66 -15.73 -3.16
CA CYS A 186 -14.03 -15.16 -1.86
C CYS A 186 -15.44 -14.53 -1.84
N PRO A 187 -16.52 -15.24 -2.24
CA PRO A 187 -17.87 -14.67 -2.30
C PRO A 187 -18.45 -14.34 -0.91
N MET A 188 -17.81 -14.77 0.17
CA MET A 188 -18.18 -14.41 1.54
C MET A 188 -18.10 -12.89 1.77
N PHE A 189 -17.20 -12.22 1.06
CA PHE A 189 -17.12 -10.77 1.06
C PHE A 189 -18.14 -10.15 0.12
N PHE A 190 -18.72 -10.90 -0.83
CA PHE A 190 -19.72 -10.39 -1.76
C PHE A 190 -21.10 -10.24 -1.12
N GLY A 191 -21.74 -9.10 -1.36
CA GLY A 191 -23.12 -8.74 -1.04
C GLY A 191 -23.31 -8.09 0.35
N CYS A 192 -24.57 -7.87 0.72
CA CYS A 192 -24.95 -7.19 1.96
C CYS A 192 -25.53 -8.12 3.03
N ASP A 193 -25.75 -7.63 4.24
CA ASP A 193 -26.25 -8.45 5.37
C ASP A 193 -27.75 -8.77 5.30
N ALA A 194 -28.47 -8.30 4.27
CA ALA A 194 -29.87 -8.67 4.10
C ALA A 194 -30.00 -10.15 3.67
N ASP A 195 -30.89 -10.91 4.31
CA ASP A 195 -31.09 -12.34 4.01
C ASP A 195 -31.56 -12.61 2.56
N GLU A 196 -32.26 -11.63 1.99
CA GLU A 196 -32.77 -11.63 0.60
C GLU A 196 -31.85 -10.85 -0.35
N CYS A 197 -30.67 -10.44 0.12
CA CYS A 197 -29.69 -9.81 -0.74
C CYS A 197 -29.31 -10.77 -1.87
N LEU A 198 -29.01 -10.23 -3.04
CA LEU A 198 -28.49 -10.95 -4.21
C LEU A 198 -27.21 -11.79 -3.92
N LYS A 199 -26.69 -11.79 -2.69
CA LYS A 199 -25.75 -12.80 -2.16
C LYS A 199 -26.13 -14.22 -2.58
N LYS A 200 -27.41 -14.60 -2.44
CA LYS A 200 -27.88 -15.92 -2.89
C LYS A 200 -27.66 -16.13 -4.39
N ALA A 201 -27.94 -15.12 -5.20
CA ALA A 201 -27.71 -15.19 -6.64
C ALA A 201 -26.22 -15.39 -6.95
N MET A 202 -25.29 -14.80 -6.20
CA MET A 202 -23.86 -15.05 -6.39
C MET A 202 -23.40 -16.43 -5.93
N LEU A 203 -23.96 -16.96 -4.84
CA LEU A 203 -23.70 -18.34 -4.43
C LEU A 203 -24.17 -19.33 -5.50
N GLU A 204 -25.31 -19.06 -6.14
CA GLU A 204 -25.79 -19.84 -7.29
C GLU A 204 -24.92 -19.64 -8.54
N LEU A 205 -24.49 -18.42 -8.85
CA LEU A 205 -23.56 -18.15 -9.96
C LEU A 205 -22.21 -18.84 -9.75
N ARG A 206 -21.72 -18.94 -8.50
CA ARG A 206 -20.51 -19.70 -8.18
C ARG A 206 -20.69 -21.19 -8.46
N LYS A 207 -21.85 -21.77 -8.14
CA LYS A 207 -22.14 -23.18 -8.48
C LYS A 207 -22.19 -23.40 -9.99
N GLN A 208 -22.58 -22.38 -10.75
CA GLN A 208 -22.62 -22.41 -12.22
C GLN A 208 -21.27 -22.04 -12.87
N ARG A 209 -20.25 -21.66 -12.09
CA ARG A 209 -18.95 -21.26 -12.63
C ARG A 209 -18.26 -22.45 -13.27
N VAL A 210 -18.11 -22.40 -14.59
CA VAL A 210 -17.25 -23.32 -15.34
C VAL A 210 -15.86 -22.68 -15.45
N ARG A 211 -14.84 -23.35 -14.90
CA ARG A 211 -13.46 -22.84 -14.93
C ARG A 211 -13.02 -22.64 -16.39
N GLY A 212 -12.56 -21.44 -16.71
CA GLY A 212 -12.15 -21.06 -18.07
C GLY A 212 -13.22 -20.38 -18.93
N ILE A 213 -14.49 -20.37 -18.50
CA ILE A 213 -15.55 -19.60 -19.16
C ILE A 213 -15.79 -18.30 -18.40
N ARG A 214 -15.55 -17.17 -19.05
CA ARG A 214 -15.84 -15.84 -18.50
C ARG A 214 -17.27 -15.43 -18.85
N ASN A 215 -17.98 -14.88 -17.88
CA ASN A 215 -19.31 -14.29 -18.09
C ASN A 215 -19.21 -12.79 -17.79
N GLU A 216 -19.07 -11.99 -18.85
CA GLU A 216 -18.83 -10.54 -18.75
C GLU A 216 -19.91 -9.82 -17.93
N VAL A 217 -21.17 -10.22 -18.06
CA VAL A 217 -22.29 -9.62 -17.31
C VAL A 217 -22.16 -9.87 -15.81
N VAL A 218 -21.70 -11.06 -15.41
CA VAL A 218 -21.48 -11.37 -14.00
C VAL A 218 -20.23 -10.66 -13.48
N GLU A 219 -19.16 -10.65 -14.26
CA GLU A 219 -17.91 -9.98 -13.89
C GLU A 219 -18.11 -8.46 -13.76
N GLU A 220 -18.85 -7.82 -14.65
CA GLU A 220 -19.21 -6.40 -14.53
C GLU A 220 -20.03 -6.14 -13.26
N ARG A 221 -20.94 -7.06 -12.89
CA ARG A 221 -21.68 -6.97 -11.63
C ARG A 221 -20.78 -7.15 -10.42
N LEU A 222 -19.79 -8.05 -10.48
CA LEU A 222 -18.79 -8.24 -9.42
C LEU A 222 -17.88 -7.02 -9.27
N ASP A 223 -17.59 -6.35 -10.38
CA ASP A 223 -16.72 -5.19 -10.39
C ASP A 223 -17.44 -3.93 -9.90
N LYS A 224 -18.70 -3.75 -10.31
CA LYS A 224 -19.58 -2.70 -9.75
C LYS A 224 -19.89 -2.93 -8.28
N TRP A 225 -19.91 -4.20 -7.84
CA TRP A 225 -20.04 -4.53 -6.43
C TRP A 225 -18.73 -4.16 -5.71
N GLY A 226 -18.83 -3.35 -4.66
CA GLY A 226 -17.68 -2.73 -3.98
C GLY A 226 -17.54 -1.23 -4.26
N VAL A 227 -18.02 -0.72 -5.40
CA VAL A 227 -17.83 0.70 -5.78
C VAL A 227 -18.74 1.65 -5.00
N LYS A 228 -19.99 1.26 -4.67
CA LYS A 228 -20.94 2.10 -3.90
C LYS A 228 -21.87 1.36 -2.94
N PRO A 229 -21.41 0.44 -2.09
CA PRO A 229 -22.24 -0.01 -0.98
C PRO A 229 -22.51 1.16 -0.02
N GLU A 230 -23.76 1.32 0.40
CA GLU A 230 -24.16 2.35 1.36
C GLU A 230 -24.01 1.78 2.76
N ALA A 231 -23.14 2.38 3.59
CA ALA A 231 -23.11 2.05 5.00
C ALA A 231 -24.39 2.58 5.66
N CYS A 232 -24.90 1.88 6.67
CA CYS A 232 -26.02 2.38 7.47
C CYS A 232 -25.67 3.76 8.04
N ALA A 233 -26.35 4.83 7.61
CA ALA A 233 -26.03 6.20 8.07
C ALA A 233 -26.09 6.38 9.59
N ALA A 234 -26.84 5.54 10.32
CA ALA A 234 -27.01 5.64 11.76
C ALA A 234 -25.86 5.01 12.57
N CYS A 235 -25.35 3.84 12.16
CA CYS A 235 -24.29 3.13 12.89
C CYS A 235 -22.98 2.98 12.10
N GLY A 236 -23.04 3.04 10.77
CA GLY A 236 -21.97 2.76 9.82
C GLY A 236 -21.46 1.30 9.81
N TRP A 237 -21.87 0.49 10.79
CA TRP A 237 -21.36 -0.86 11.00
C TRP A 237 -21.82 -1.88 9.95
N THR A 238 -23.02 -1.73 9.40
CA THR A 238 -23.56 -2.65 8.39
C THR A 238 -23.58 -1.98 7.03
N SER A 239 -23.14 -2.70 6.00
CA SER A 239 -23.18 -2.26 4.60
C SER A 239 -24.35 -2.87 3.85
N TYR A 240 -24.94 -2.08 2.96
CA TYR A 240 -26.02 -2.51 2.07
C TYR A 240 -25.65 -2.23 0.63
N CYS A 241 -26.02 -3.14 -0.27
CA CYS A 241 -25.85 -2.90 -1.71
C CYS A 241 -26.91 -1.93 -2.25
N SER A 242 -27.99 -1.70 -1.50
CA SER A 242 -29.05 -0.74 -1.82
C SER A 242 -29.87 -0.38 -0.58
N THR A 243 -30.56 0.77 -0.65
CA THR A 243 -31.57 1.17 0.35
C THR A 243 -32.71 0.16 0.50
N ALA A 244 -33.05 -0.57 -0.58
CA ALA A 244 -34.03 -1.64 -0.52
C ALA A 244 -33.58 -2.79 0.40
N CYS A 245 -32.31 -3.22 0.27
CA CYS A 245 -31.73 -4.23 1.15
C CYS A 245 -31.64 -3.74 2.60
N GLN A 246 -31.31 -2.46 2.82
CA GLN A 246 -31.33 -1.87 4.15
C GLN A 246 -32.72 -1.93 4.78
N LYS A 247 -33.77 -1.54 4.04
CA LYS A 247 -35.16 -1.57 4.51
C LYS A 247 -35.61 -2.99 4.84
N ALA A 248 -35.30 -3.95 3.97
CA ALA A 248 -35.63 -5.37 4.20
C ALA A 248 -34.93 -5.93 5.46
N HIS A 249 -33.66 -5.59 5.67
CA HIS A 249 -32.90 -6.05 6.84
C HIS A 249 -33.26 -5.27 8.14
N TRP A 250 -33.94 -4.13 8.04
CA TRP A 250 -34.08 -3.18 9.14
C TRP A 250 -34.69 -3.79 10.41
N ALA A 251 -35.69 -4.66 10.28
CA ALA A 251 -36.34 -5.29 11.43
C ALA A 251 -35.35 -6.05 12.33
N LYS A 252 -34.37 -6.73 11.73
CA LYS A 252 -33.30 -7.45 12.43
C LYS A 252 -32.16 -6.52 12.84
N HIS A 253 -31.78 -5.60 11.95
CA HIS A 253 -30.66 -4.69 12.18
C HIS A 253 -30.94 -3.64 13.28
N LYS A 254 -32.19 -3.24 13.50
CA LYS A 254 -32.54 -2.08 14.36
C LYS A 254 -31.95 -2.16 15.77
N SER A 255 -32.00 -3.32 16.43
CA SER A 255 -31.45 -3.50 17.78
C SER A 255 -29.93 -3.34 17.78
N GLN A 256 -29.25 -4.05 16.89
CA GLN A 256 -27.79 -3.99 16.71
C GLN A 256 -27.33 -2.57 16.36
N CYS A 257 -28.08 -1.88 15.49
CA CYS A 257 -27.81 -0.50 15.10
C CYS A 257 -27.82 0.44 16.32
N LEU A 258 -28.79 0.27 17.22
CA LEU A 258 -28.89 1.09 18.44
C LEU A 258 -27.73 0.80 19.41
N GLU A 259 -27.34 -0.46 19.57
CA GLU A 259 -26.21 -0.85 20.42
C GLU A 259 -24.89 -0.28 19.91
N LYS A 260 -24.61 -0.44 18.60
CA LYS A 260 -23.41 0.12 17.96
C LYS A 260 -23.38 1.64 18.01
N ARG A 261 -24.54 2.29 17.90
CA ARG A 261 -24.63 3.75 18.04
C ARG A 261 -24.32 4.20 19.47
N LYS A 262 -24.76 3.45 20.48
CA LYS A 262 -24.42 3.72 21.89
C LYS A 262 -22.94 3.53 22.18
N SER A 263 -22.30 2.50 21.61
CA SER A 263 -20.86 2.28 21.80
C SER A 263 -20.03 3.39 21.16
N LYS A 264 -20.41 3.83 19.95
CA LYS A 264 -19.72 4.93 19.25
C LYS A 264 -19.78 6.28 19.99
N ASN A 265 -20.82 6.51 20.80
CA ASN A 265 -20.94 7.73 21.60
C ASN A 265 -20.15 7.68 22.93
N ARG A 266 -19.55 6.54 23.27
CA ARG A 266 -18.77 6.35 24.51
C ARG A 266 -17.26 6.41 24.29
N SER A 267 -16.81 6.07 23.08
CA SER A 267 -15.45 6.28 22.58
C SER A 267 -15.25 7.75 22.22
#